data_AF-A0A1M3N378-F1
#
_entry.id   AF-A0A1M3N378-F1
#
_cell.length_a   1.000
_cell.length_b   1.000
_cell.length_c   1.000
_cell.angle_alpha   90.00
_cell.angle_beta   90.00
_cell.angle_gamma   90.00
#
_symmetry.space_group_name_H-M   'P 1'
#
loop_
_entity.id
_entity.type
_entity.pdbx_description
1 polymer ?
#
loop_
_entity_poly.entity_id
_entity_poly.type
_entity_poly.pdbx_seq_one_letter_code
_entity_poly.pdbx_strand_id
1 'polypeptide(L)'
;MRSTLFDFFSRVALPSAFAGGVLLAACGGSEGRSSFRASEPTTFEQGASGAESPPRSPNDSGSSEKGADRGSPLCGVGATYCTPDDDGTSPPSGVACATDPNADVSEHQGCRIGKKPNGAFRPKCDKADPRGVDGVSCSSGSDCAPGFDCVESEKGAVCRRYCCSGSCASQPSQNGGPTFCDIRKLVDPALDQHPAPVCMPIKTCKLLRDGECVDKETCAIVTDTGDTGCVPKGNAKVGQLCDQEHCDSGLTCLGSPGDRRCYKLCRVDGADCAPMQTCTTGAIFQDTTFGVCKED
;
A
#
# COMPACT_ATOMS: atom_id res chain seq x y z
N MET A 1 -61.26 6.41 11.42
CA MET A 1 -60.20 7.43 11.32
C MET A 1 -59.77 7.44 9.85
N ARG A 2 -60.20 8.41 9.02
CA ARG A 2 -59.44 9.64 8.66
C ARG A 2 -57.96 9.30 8.35
N SER A 3 -57.38 9.50 7.16
CA SER A 3 -57.60 10.55 6.16
C SER A 3 -57.09 10.13 4.78
N THR A 4 -57.74 10.67 3.75
CA THR A 4 -57.31 10.82 2.36
C THR A 4 -56.37 12.02 2.19
N LEU A 5 -55.34 11.89 1.33
CA LEU A 5 -54.57 12.98 0.71
C LEU A 5 -53.90 12.39 -0.55
N PHE A 6 -54.43 12.63 -1.75
CA PHE A 6 -54.08 13.73 -2.67
C PHE A 6 -52.57 13.88 -2.87
N ASP A 7 -52.07 13.50 -4.06
CA ASP A 7 -50.98 14.24 -4.68
C ASP A 7 -51.15 14.35 -6.19
N PHE A 8 -51.08 15.61 -6.61
CA PHE A 8 -51.21 16.18 -7.93
C PHE A 8 -49.85 16.10 -8.64
N PHE A 9 -49.73 15.41 -9.77
CA PHE A 9 -48.60 15.63 -10.67
C PHE A 9 -49.02 16.53 -11.83
N SER A 10 -48.61 17.80 -11.71
CA SER A 10 -48.77 18.83 -12.71
C SER A 10 -47.71 18.71 -13.79
N ARG A 11 -48.15 18.74 -15.05
CA ARG A 11 -47.33 18.83 -16.25
C ARG A 11 -46.84 20.27 -16.45
N VAL A 12 -45.56 20.47 -16.73
CA VAL A 12 -45.09 21.65 -17.48
C VAL A 12 -44.09 21.20 -18.54
N ALA A 13 -44.34 21.66 -19.77
CA ALA A 13 -43.57 21.38 -20.96
C ALA A 13 -42.42 22.40 -21.17
N LEU A 14 -41.29 21.89 -21.68
CA LEU A 14 -40.36 22.40 -22.73
C LEU A 14 -40.55 23.84 -23.27
N PRO A 15 -39.48 24.56 -23.69
CA PRO A 15 -38.75 24.13 -24.90
C PRO A 15 -37.27 24.59 -25.14
N SER A 16 -36.69 23.99 -26.20
CA SER A 16 -35.73 24.51 -27.20
C SER A 16 -34.24 24.72 -26.88
N ALA A 17 -33.45 23.77 -27.39
CA ALA A 17 -32.37 23.90 -28.39
C ALA A 17 -31.44 25.15 -28.40
N PHE A 18 -30.14 24.90 -28.27
CA PHE A 18 -29.11 25.58 -29.07
C PHE A 18 -28.05 24.58 -29.54
N ALA A 19 -27.84 24.59 -30.86
CA ALA A 19 -26.73 23.94 -31.56
C ALA A 19 -25.52 24.90 -31.55
N GLY A 20 -24.32 24.35 -31.43
CA GLY A 20 -23.06 25.09 -31.56
C GLY A 20 -21.89 24.12 -31.55
N GLY A 21 -21.35 23.84 -32.74
CA GLY A 21 -20.31 22.86 -32.95
C GLY A 21 -18.88 23.41 -32.84
N VAL A 22 -17.97 22.44 -32.76
CA VAL A 22 -16.59 22.38 -33.26
C VAL A 22 -15.59 23.43 -32.72
N LEU A 23 -14.53 22.93 -32.07
CA LEU A 23 -13.14 23.25 -32.42
C LEU A 23 -12.19 22.20 -31.83
N LEU A 24 -11.62 21.39 -32.72
CA LEU A 24 -10.41 20.60 -32.48
C LEU A 24 -9.23 21.57 -32.37
N ALA A 25 -8.49 21.50 -31.26
CA ALA A 25 -7.15 22.07 -31.16
C ALA A 25 -6.18 20.96 -30.78
N ALA A 26 -5.49 20.46 -31.79
CA ALA A 26 -4.29 19.66 -31.66
C ALA A 26 -3.07 20.60 -31.59
N CYS A 27 -2.32 20.51 -30.49
CA CYS A 27 -0.91 20.84 -30.37
C CYS A 27 -0.33 19.68 -29.54
N GLY A 28 0.61 18.85 -30.00
CA GLY A 28 1.88 19.24 -30.59
C GLY A 28 2.88 19.42 -29.44
N GLY A 29 3.45 18.33 -28.95
CA GLY A 29 4.40 18.33 -27.83
C GLY A 29 5.20 17.03 -27.78
N SER A 30 6.26 17.00 -28.57
CA SER A 30 7.26 15.93 -28.63
C SER A 30 8.22 16.02 -27.43
N GLU A 31 8.72 14.85 -27.02
CA GLU A 31 10.01 14.60 -26.35
C GLU A 31 10.18 14.91 -24.84
N GLY A 32 10.58 13.87 -24.12
CA GLY A 32 10.96 13.93 -22.72
C GLY A 32 11.12 12.55 -22.06
N ARG A 33 11.68 11.55 -22.76
CA ARG A 33 12.13 10.31 -22.13
C ARG A 33 13.38 10.61 -21.32
N SER A 34 13.25 10.90 -20.02
CA SER A 34 14.38 10.84 -19.10
C SER A 34 14.78 9.38 -18.92
N SER A 35 15.71 8.96 -19.77
CA SER A 35 16.45 7.71 -19.64
C SER A 35 17.58 7.98 -18.65
N PHE A 36 17.54 7.31 -17.50
CA PHE A 36 18.69 7.21 -16.62
C PHE A 36 19.78 6.45 -17.38
N ARG A 37 20.83 7.19 -17.75
CA ARG A 37 22.01 6.72 -18.45
C ARG A 37 22.78 5.79 -17.50
N ALA A 38 22.61 4.49 -17.66
CA ALA A 38 23.54 3.52 -17.09
C ALA A 38 24.85 3.63 -17.86
N SER A 39 25.93 3.89 -17.14
CA SER A 39 27.30 3.95 -17.65
C SER A 39 27.67 2.61 -18.31
N GLU A 40 28.26 2.69 -19.50
CA GLU A 40 28.89 1.55 -20.20
C GLU A 40 29.99 0.92 -19.33
N PRO A 41 30.07 -0.42 -19.24
CA PRO A 41 31.28 -1.07 -18.79
C PRO A 41 32.26 -1.19 -19.97
N THR A 42 33.45 -0.62 -19.78
CA THR A 42 34.62 -0.77 -20.64
C THR A 42 35.01 -2.24 -20.78
N THR A 43 35.16 -2.67 -22.02
CA THR A 43 35.76 -3.96 -22.40
C THR A 43 37.26 -3.93 -22.07
N PHE A 44 37.74 -4.91 -21.31
CA PHE A 44 39.15 -5.27 -21.26
C PHE A 44 39.27 -6.77 -21.56
N GLU A 45 39.83 -7.08 -22.73
CA GLU A 45 40.42 -8.38 -23.01
C GLU A 45 41.73 -8.54 -22.22
N GLN A 46 41.92 -9.70 -21.59
CA GLN A 46 43.23 -10.37 -21.53
C GLN A 46 43.09 -11.82 -21.08
N GLY A 47 43.87 -12.70 -21.72
CA GLY A 47 43.67 -14.14 -21.76
C GLY A 47 44.51 -14.97 -20.79
N ALA A 48 44.10 -16.25 -20.74
CA ALA A 48 44.85 -17.49 -20.55
C ALA A 48 45.72 -17.73 -19.29
N SER A 49 45.33 -18.85 -18.63
CA SER A 49 46.15 -19.92 -18.04
C SER A 49 46.96 -19.67 -16.76
N GLY A 50 46.75 -20.55 -15.77
CA GLY A 50 47.66 -20.77 -14.65
C GLY A 50 46.95 -21.28 -13.40
N ALA A 51 47.10 -22.58 -13.12
CA ALA A 51 46.61 -23.21 -11.91
C ALA A 51 47.47 -22.83 -10.70
N GLU A 52 46.88 -22.34 -9.61
CA GLU A 52 47.38 -22.54 -8.25
C GLU A 52 46.28 -22.24 -7.23
N SER A 53 45.98 -23.20 -6.34
CA SER A 53 45.07 -23.01 -5.21
C SER A 53 45.84 -22.51 -3.99
N PRO A 54 45.31 -21.53 -3.25
CA PRO A 54 45.60 -21.41 -1.82
C PRO A 54 44.29 -21.18 -1.01
N PRO A 55 44.36 -21.13 0.33
CA PRO A 55 43.83 -22.13 1.24
C PRO A 55 42.39 -21.87 1.71
N ARG A 56 41.72 -22.94 2.17
CA ARG A 56 40.46 -22.89 2.93
C ARG A 56 40.65 -22.03 4.19
N SER A 57 39.83 -21.00 4.32
CA SER A 57 39.54 -20.29 5.57
C SER A 57 38.01 -20.22 5.77
N PRO A 58 37.56 -20.04 7.02
CA PRO A 58 36.41 -20.74 7.58
C PRO A 58 35.06 -20.19 7.10
N ASN A 59 34.06 -21.06 7.17
CA ASN A 59 32.64 -20.73 7.00
C ASN A 59 32.26 -19.46 7.78
N ASP A 60 32.23 -18.32 7.08
CA ASP A 60 31.28 -17.29 7.41
C ASP A 60 29.91 -17.81 6.97
N SER A 61 29.08 -18.09 7.97
CA SER A 61 27.66 -18.35 7.80
C SER A 61 27.01 -17.09 7.24
N GLY A 62 27.17 -16.89 5.93
CA GLY A 62 26.44 -15.92 5.14
C GLY A 62 24.97 -16.21 5.30
N SER A 63 24.29 -15.28 5.96
CA SER A 63 22.84 -15.17 6.00
C SER A 63 22.25 -15.59 4.66
N SER A 64 21.40 -16.62 4.68
CA SER A 64 20.64 -17.04 3.51
C SER A 64 20.08 -15.82 2.81
N GLU A 65 20.54 -15.57 1.59
CA GLU A 65 20.03 -14.51 0.72
C GLU A 65 18.51 -14.71 0.62
N LYS A 66 17.77 -13.85 1.31
CA LYS A 66 16.33 -13.73 1.19
C LYS A 66 16.12 -13.27 -0.25
N GLY A 67 15.67 -14.19 -1.13
CA GLY A 67 15.41 -13.86 -2.53
C GLY A 67 14.57 -12.58 -2.60
N ALA A 68 14.92 -11.69 -3.54
CA ALA A 68 14.32 -10.36 -3.63
C ALA A 68 12.79 -10.45 -3.62
N ASP A 69 12.18 -9.97 -2.54
CA ASP A 69 10.73 -9.94 -2.38
C ASP A 69 10.14 -9.10 -3.54
N ARG A 70 9.04 -9.57 -4.15
CA ARG A 70 8.29 -8.78 -5.14
C ARG A 70 7.27 -7.91 -4.41
N GLY A 71 7.54 -6.61 -4.31
CA GLY A 71 6.68 -5.67 -3.61
C GLY A 71 7.01 -5.58 -2.11
N SER A 72 5.99 -5.49 -1.26
CA SER A 72 6.19 -5.38 0.18
C SER A 72 6.81 -6.65 0.76
N PRO A 73 7.94 -6.53 1.52
CA PRO A 73 8.60 -7.69 2.13
C PRO A 73 7.76 -8.38 3.20
N LEU A 74 6.70 -7.71 3.69
CA LEU A 74 5.72 -8.30 4.63
C LEU A 74 4.92 -9.45 3.99
N CYS A 75 4.70 -9.40 2.68
CA CYS A 75 3.92 -10.43 2.01
C CYS A 75 4.74 -11.68 1.68
N GLY A 76 6.08 -11.61 1.74
CA GLY A 76 6.96 -12.75 1.46
C GLY A 76 6.76 -13.36 0.06
N VAL A 77 6.39 -12.52 -0.92
CA VAL A 77 6.09 -12.96 -2.28
C VAL A 77 7.39 -13.17 -3.05
N GLY A 78 7.84 -14.41 -3.11
CA GLY A 78 8.84 -14.89 -4.07
C GLY A 78 8.24 -15.36 -5.40
N ALA A 79 9.11 -15.65 -6.37
CA ALA A 79 8.71 -15.95 -7.75
C ALA A 79 7.82 -17.20 -7.95
N THR A 80 7.78 -18.13 -6.98
CA THR A 80 7.07 -19.41 -7.07
C THR A 80 5.86 -19.52 -6.15
N TYR A 81 5.49 -18.44 -5.44
CA TYR A 81 4.33 -18.45 -4.55
C TYR A 81 3.12 -17.81 -5.22
N CYS A 82 1.94 -18.12 -4.69
CA CYS A 82 0.76 -17.34 -5.01
C CYS A 82 0.95 -15.87 -4.59
N THR A 83 0.15 -14.97 -5.16
CA THR A 83 0.20 -13.53 -4.84
C THR A 83 -1.02 -13.13 -4.02
N PRO A 84 -0.87 -12.54 -2.82
CA PRO A 84 -2.03 -12.13 -2.01
C PRO A 84 -2.91 -11.04 -2.64
N ASP A 85 -2.36 -10.23 -3.56
CA ASP A 85 -3.11 -9.21 -4.31
C ASP A 85 -4.04 -9.81 -5.39
N ASP A 86 -3.89 -11.09 -5.71
CA ASP A 86 -4.66 -11.78 -6.75
C ASP A 86 -6.09 -12.03 -6.27
N ASP A 87 -7.05 -11.48 -7.00
CA ASP A 87 -8.49 -11.62 -6.75
C ASP A 87 -9.11 -12.81 -7.47
N GLY A 88 -8.31 -13.61 -8.17
CA GLY A 88 -8.76 -14.83 -8.85
C GLY A 88 -9.30 -14.58 -10.25
N THR A 89 -9.32 -13.34 -10.73
CA THR A 89 -9.79 -13.01 -12.09
C THR A 89 -8.72 -13.24 -13.16
N SER A 90 -7.44 -13.31 -12.80
CA SER A 90 -6.32 -13.56 -13.72
C SER A 90 -5.12 -14.16 -12.99
N PRO A 91 -5.22 -15.41 -12.51
CA PRO A 91 -4.15 -15.95 -11.69
C PRO A 91 -2.87 -16.17 -12.50
N PRO A 92 -1.69 -15.88 -11.93
CA PRO A 92 -0.42 -16.14 -12.60
C PRO A 92 -0.27 -17.65 -12.89
N SER A 93 0.19 -17.97 -14.10
CA SER A 93 0.37 -19.35 -14.55
C SER A 93 1.30 -20.12 -13.61
N GLY A 94 0.77 -21.19 -12.99
CA GLY A 94 1.57 -22.20 -12.29
C GLY A 94 1.25 -22.42 -10.81
N VAL A 95 0.62 -21.47 -10.09
CA VAL A 95 0.09 -21.68 -8.72
C VAL A 95 -1.08 -20.71 -8.46
N ALA A 96 -2.28 -21.07 -8.89
CA ALA A 96 -3.49 -20.27 -8.68
C ALA A 96 -4.24 -20.77 -7.44
N CYS A 97 -4.12 -20.10 -6.29
CA CYS A 97 -5.10 -20.29 -5.20
C CYS A 97 -6.38 -19.55 -5.53
N ALA A 98 -6.25 -18.37 -6.13
CA ALA A 98 -7.35 -17.45 -6.25
C ALA A 98 -8.29 -17.98 -7.34
N THR A 99 -9.42 -18.50 -6.92
CA THR A 99 -10.54 -18.82 -7.81
C THR A 99 -11.33 -17.55 -8.04
N ASP A 100 -11.73 -17.26 -9.28
CA ASP A 100 -12.68 -16.17 -9.57
C ASP A 100 -13.84 -16.24 -8.57
N PRO A 101 -14.18 -15.15 -7.85
CA PRO A 101 -15.25 -15.13 -6.87
C PRO A 101 -16.64 -15.48 -7.46
N ASN A 102 -16.77 -15.51 -8.79
CA ASN A 102 -17.98 -15.91 -9.50
C ASN A 102 -17.90 -17.33 -10.11
N ALA A 103 -16.81 -18.07 -9.88
CA ALA A 103 -16.65 -19.41 -10.42
C ALA A 103 -17.58 -20.42 -9.73
N ASP A 104 -18.17 -21.33 -10.51
CA ASP A 104 -18.93 -22.46 -9.99
C ASP A 104 -17.96 -23.57 -9.56
N VAL A 105 -17.34 -23.38 -8.40
CA VAL A 105 -16.38 -24.32 -7.78
C VAL A 105 -16.88 -24.81 -6.43
N SER A 106 -16.48 -26.02 -6.05
CA SER A 106 -16.87 -26.63 -4.78
C SER A 106 -16.31 -25.90 -3.56
N GLU A 107 -15.18 -25.20 -3.71
CA GLU A 107 -14.56 -24.37 -2.67
C GLU A 107 -13.78 -23.23 -3.32
N HIS A 108 -14.01 -22.00 -2.84
CA HIS A 108 -13.21 -20.85 -3.25
C HIS A 108 -11.96 -20.78 -2.40
N GLN A 109 -10.84 -20.40 -3.03
CA GLN A 109 -9.56 -20.27 -2.37
C GLN A 109 -8.96 -18.88 -2.63
N GLY A 110 -8.15 -18.41 -1.67
CA GLY A 110 -7.42 -17.16 -1.76
C GLY A 110 -5.97 -17.37 -1.34
N CYS A 111 -5.06 -16.54 -1.87
CA CYS A 111 -3.67 -16.55 -1.46
C CYS A 111 -3.47 -15.68 -0.21
N ARG A 112 -3.09 -16.27 0.92
CA ARG A 112 -2.98 -15.58 2.22
C ARG A 112 -1.58 -15.70 2.80
N ILE A 113 -1.18 -14.73 3.62
CA ILE A 113 0.06 -14.83 4.38
C ILE A 113 -0.12 -15.91 5.45
N GLY A 114 0.79 -16.89 5.48
CA GLY A 114 0.76 -17.96 6.48
C GLY A 114 2.12 -18.17 7.14
N LYS A 115 2.11 -18.58 8.40
CA LYS A 115 3.31 -18.97 9.15
C LYS A 115 3.63 -20.45 8.95
N LYS A 116 4.86 -20.76 8.53
CA LYS A 116 5.37 -22.13 8.45
C LYS A 116 5.80 -22.64 9.84
N PRO A 117 5.94 -23.97 10.01
CA PRO A 117 6.44 -24.57 11.26
C PRO A 117 7.82 -24.06 11.68
N ASN A 118 8.68 -23.69 10.70
CA ASN A 118 10.00 -23.11 10.97
C ASN A 118 9.99 -21.61 11.29
N GLY A 119 8.79 -21.02 11.47
CA GLY A 119 8.61 -19.61 11.78
C GLY A 119 8.66 -18.66 10.58
N ALA A 120 8.97 -19.13 9.36
CA ALA A 120 9.00 -18.28 8.18
C ALA A 120 7.58 -17.99 7.65
N PHE A 121 7.35 -16.77 7.17
CA PHE A 121 6.09 -16.36 6.57
C PHE A 121 6.15 -16.52 5.05
N ARG A 122 5.14 -17.16 4.47
CA ARG A 122 5.01 -17.32 3.03
C ARG A 122 3.55 -17.29 2.62
N PRO A 123 3.23 -16.82 1.41
CA PRO A 123 1.91 -16.98 0.85
C PRO A 123 1.52 -18.47 0.74
N LYS A 124 0.31 -18.80 1.15
CA LYS A 124 -0.30 -20.14 1.03
C LYS A 124 -1.73 -20.00 0.52
N CYS A 125 -2.21 -21.02 -0.18
CA CYS A 125 -3.63 -21.12 -0.52
C CYS A 125 -4.42 -21.52 0.72
N ASP A 126 -5.46 -20.76 1.02
CA ASP A 126 -6.41 -21.08 2.08
C ASP A 126 -7.83 -20.84 1.58
N LYS A 127 -8.82 -21.35 2.33
CA LYS A 127 -10.23 -21.16 2.02
C LYS A 127 -10.56 -19.66 1.93
N ALA A 128 -11.48 -19.31 1.04
CA ALA A 128 -12.04 -17.98 0.90
C ALA A 128 -13.57 -18.02 0.83
N ASP A 129 -14.23 -16.96 1.28
CA ASP A 129 -15.65 -16.71 1.07
C ASP A 129 -15.79 -15.55 0.06
N PRO A 130 -16.32 -15.79 -1.16
CA PRO A 130 -16.43 -14.74 -2.18
C PRO A 130 -17.33 -13.57 -1.75
N ARG A 131 -18.14 -13.73 -0.69
CA ARG A 131 -18.98 -12.64 -0.13
C ARG A 131 -18.19 -11.70 0.78
N GLY A 132 -17.00 -12.09 1.25
CA GLY A 132 -16.16 -11.34 2.17
C GLY A 132 -15.33 -10.24 1.49
N VAL A 133 -16.01 -9.29 0.84
CA VAL A 133 -15.40 -8.15 0.14
C VAL A 133 -15.05 -6.99 1.09
N ASP A 134 -14.49 -5.89 0.57
CA ASP A 134 -14.07 -4.73 1.37
C ASP A 134 -15.13 -4.28 2.39
N GLY A 135 -14.71 -4.17 3.65
CA GLY A 135 -15.54 -3.69 4.75
C GLY A 135 -16.49 -4.73 5.37
N VAL A 136 -16.61 -5.93 4.79
CA VAL A 136 -17.41 -7.02 5.38
C VAL A 136 -16.76 -7.50 6.67
N SER A 137 -17.55 -7.66 7.74
CA SER A 137 -17.05 -8.17 9.02
C SER A 137 -16.56 -9.61 8.90
N CYS A 138 -15.47 -9.92 9.60
CA CYS A 138 -14.80 -11.21 9.55
C CYS A 138 -14.27 -11.62 10.92
N SER A 139 -14.01 -12.92 11.09
CA SER A 139 -13.36 -13.50 12.26
C SER A 139 -12.02 -14.14 11.94
N SER A 140 -11.77 -14.41 10.65
CA SER A 140 -10.56 -15.04 10.15
C SER A 140 -10.36 -14.68 8.68
N GLY A 141 -9.16 -14.92 8.15
CA GLY A 141 -8.89 -14.71 6.73
C GLY A 141 -9.83 -15.51 5.81
N SER A 142 -10.29 -16.69 6.23
CA SER A 142 -11.19 -17.52 5.41
C SER A 142 -12.58 -16.95 5.19
N ASP A 143 -12.97 -15.96 5.99
CA ASP A 143 -14.25 -15.25 5.82
C ASP A 143 -14.16 -14.18 4.72
N CYS A 144 -12.96 -13.92 4.18
CA CYS A 144 -12.72 -12.91 3.17
C CYS A 144 -12.59 -13.52 1.77
N ALA A 145 -12.89 -12.72 0.75
CA ALA A 145 -12.78 -13.12 -0.66
C ALA A 145 -11.31 -13.28 -1.09
N PRO A 146 -11.01 -13.85 -2.26
CA PRO A 146 -9.66 -13.80 -2.84
C PRO A 146 -9.20 -12.34 -3.02
N GLY A 147 -7.91 -12.05 -2.76
CA GLY A 147 -7.41 -10.65 -2.66
C GLY A 147 -7.69 -9.97 -1.31
N PHE A 148 -8.56 -10.58 -0.50
CA PHE A 148 -9.01 -10.30 0.87
C PHE A 148 -7.99 -10.59 1.98
N ASP A 149 -7.96 -9.87 3.11
CA ASP A 149 -7.74 -10.50 4.42
C ASP A 149 -8.48 -9.80 5.56
N CYS A 150 -8.64 -10.51 6.67
CA CYS A 150 -9.30 -10.06 7.86
C CYS A 150 -8.33 -9.30 8.75
N VAL A 151 -8.50 -7.98 8.83
CA VAL A 151 -7.65 -7.09 9.63
C VAL A 151 -8.41 -6.49 10.79
N GLU A 152 -7.69 -6.23 11.88
CA GLU A 152 -8.21 -5.46 13.00
C GLU A 152 -8.49 -4.00 12.57
N SER A 153 -9.63 -3.48 13.03
CA SER A 153 -10.06 -2.10 12.81
C SER A 153 -10.83 -1.61 14.03
N GLU A 154 -10.99 -0.29 14.17
CA GLU A 154 -11.58 0.35 15.36
C GLU A 154 -12.99 -0.14 15.69
N LYS A 155 -13.78 -0.49 14.66
CA LYS A 155 -15.17 -0.92 14.78
C LYS A 155 -15.35 -2.43 14.77
N GLY A 156 -14.25 -3.19 14.90
CA GLY A 156 -14.21 -4.63 14.73
C GLY A 156 -13.49 -5.04 13.44
N ALA A 157 -13.18 -6.32 13.34
CA ALA A 157 -12.43 -6.88 12.23
C ALA A 157 -13.23 -6.86 10.92
N VAL A 158 -12.55 -6.49 9.84
CA VAL A 158 -13.14 -6.38 8.51
C VAL A 158 -12.21 -6.90 7.43
N CYS A 159 -12.78 -7.39 6.33
CA CYS A 159 -12.04 -7.77 5.15
C CYS A 159 -11.49 -6.52 4.45
N ARG A 160 -10.18 -6.51 4.18
CA ARG A 160 -9.48 -5.44 3.46
C ARG A 160 -8.59 -6.04 2.38
N ARG A 161 -8.54 -5.38 1.23
CA ARG A 161 -7.77 -5.85 0.09
C ARG A 161 -6.28 -5.79 0.41
N TYR A 162 -5.52 -6.81 0.08
CA TYR A 162 -4.06 -6.71 0.10
C TYR A 162 -3.55 -5.63 -0.86
N CYS A 163 -2.42 -5.03 -0.48
CA CYS A 163 -1.64 -4.13 -1.33
C CYS A 163 -0.14 -4.50 -1.29
N CYS A 164 0.16 -5.79 -1.47
CA CYS A 164 1.52 -6.31 -1.53
C CYS A 164 2.34 -5.68 -2.67
N SER A 165 1.71 -5.25 -3.76
CA SER A 165 2.32 -4.46 -4.84
C SER A 165 2.64 -3.01 -4.46
N GLY A 166 2.12 -2.53 -3.32
CA GLY A 166 2.40 -1.21 -2.76
C GLY A 166 1.45 -0.09 -3.20
N SER A 167 0.38 -0.39 -3.95
CA SER A 167 -0.58 0.61 -4.42
C SER A 167 -2.02 0.19 -4.19
N CYS A 168 -2.87 1.20 -3.93
CA CYS A 168 -4.33 1.06 -3.80
C CYS A 168 -5.10 1.99 -4.74
N ALA A 169 -4.43 2.64 -5.70
CA ALA A 169 -5.01 3.71 -6.51
C ALA A 169 -6.24 3.28 -7.33
N SER A 170 -6.33 2.00 -7.70
CA SER A 170 -7.46 1.41 -8.44
C SER A 170 -8.55 0.82 -7.53
N GLN A 171 -8.42 0.93 -6.21
CA GLN A 171 -9.24 0.20 -5.24
C GLN A 171 -10.00 1.19 -4.35
N PRO A 172 -11.15 1.72 -4.81
CA PRO A 172 -11.96 2.59 -3.96
C PRO A 172 -12.44 1.81 -2.73
N SER A 173 -12.56 2.51 -1.60
CA SER A 173 -13.21 1.94 -0.42
C SER A 173 -14.68 1.61 -0.72
N GLN A 174 -15.31 0.80 0.13
CA GLN A 174 -16.76 0.50 0.05
C GLN A 174 -17.65 1.76 -0.11
N ASN A 175 -17.21 2.92 0.40
CA ASN A 175 -17.94 4.19 0.31
C ASN A 175 -17.54 5.05 -0.90
N GLY A 176 -16.76 4.52 -1.85
CA GLY A 176 -16.28 5.21 -3.04
C GLY A 176 -15.14 6.21 -2.80
N GLY A 177 -14.64 6.32 -1.56
CA GLY A 177 -13.54 7.21 -1.20
C GLY A 177 -12.16 6.63 -1.53
N PRO A 178 -11.12 7.49 -1.61
CA PRO A 178 -9.76 7.05 -1.90
C PRO A 178 -9.21 6.18 -0.77
N THR A 179 -8.28 5.30 -1.15
CA THR A 179 -7.59 4.39 -0.24
C THR A 179 -6.09 4.55 -0.37
N PHE A 180 -5.38 4.09 0.65
CA PHE A 180 -3.93 4.04 0.66
C PHE A 180 -3.48 2.69 1.21
N CYS A 181 -2.24 2.33 0.88
CA CYS A 181 -1.65 1.09 1.36
C CYS A 181 -1.08 1.29 2.77
N ASP A 182 -1.67 0.64 3.76
CA ASP A 182 -1.28 0.74 5.17
C ASP A 182 -0.97 -0.64 5.73
N ILE A 183 -0.06 -0.72 6.70
CA ILE A 183 0.20 -1.99 7.40
C ILE A 183 -0.84 -2.18 8.50
N ARG A 184 -1.53 -3.32 8.50
CA ARG A 184 -2.55 -3.63 9.51
C ARG A 184 -2.32 -5.00 10.09
N LYS A 185 -2.70 -5.11 11.36
CA LYS A 185 -2.65 -6.38 12.08
C LYS A 185 -3.73 -7.30 11.54
N LEU A 186 -3.32 -8.51 11.15
CA LEU A 186 -4.23 -9.58 10.78
C LEU A 186 -4.86 -10.17 12.04
N VAL A 187 -6.12 -10.60 11.93
CA VAL A 187 -6.84 -11.22 13.06
C VAL A 187 -6.27 -12.60 13.43
N ASP A 188 -5.57 -13.26 12.50
CA ASP A 188 -4.96 -14.55 12.76
C ASP A 188 -3.90 -14.45 13.88
N PRO A 189 -4.11 -15.09 15.05
CA PRO A 189 -3.16 -15.03 16.16
C PRO A 189 -1.81 -15.66 15.83
N ALA A 190 -1.71 -16.54 14.82
CA ALA A 190 -0.43 -17.05 14.35
C ALA A 190 0.44 -15.95 13.69
N LEU A 191 -0.18 -14.82 13.32
CA LEU A 191 0.40 -13.68 12.63
C LEU A 191 0.40 -12.40 13.51
N ASP A 192 0.21 -12.53 14.84
CA ASP A 192 0.07 -11.39 15.77
C ASP A 192 1.19 -10.32 15.67
N GLN A 193 2.39 -10.74 15.28
CA GLN A 193 3.57 -9.87 15.10
C GLN A 193 3.93 -9.61 13.62
N HIS A 194 3.08 -10.04 12.68
CA HIS A 194 3.33 -10.00 11.24
C HIS A 194 2.17 -9.29 10.56
N PRO A 195 2.20 -7.95 10.53
CA PRO A 195 1.16 -7.19 9.85
C PRO A 195 1.21 -7.45 8.35
N ALA A 196 0.10 -7.13 7.68
CA ALA A 196 -0.02 -7.18 6.25
C ALA A 196 -0.30 -5.78 5.68
N PRO A 197 0.26 -5.44 4.51
CA PRO A 197 -0.13 -4.25 3.78
C PRO A 197 -1.52 -4.47 3.17
N VAL A 198 -2.49 -3.62 3.54
CA VAL A 198 -3.85 -3.62 3.02
C VAL A 198 -4.31 -2.22 2.63
N CYS A 199 -5.27 -2.15 1.71
CA CYS A 199 -5.90 -0.90 1.30
C CYS A 199 -6.86 -0.41 2.39
N MET A 200 -6.53 0.73 2.99
CA MET A 200 -7.32 1.39 4.02
C MET A 200 -7.96 2.67 3.45
N PRO A 201 -9.21 2.99 3.82
CA PRO A 201 -9.81 4.28 3.48
C PRO A 201 -9.01 5.44 4.08
N ILE A 202 -8.80 6.51 3.31
CA ILE A 202 -8.14 7.71 3.82
C ILE A 202 -9.08 8.45 4.78
N LYS A 203 -8.67 8.55 6.05
CA LYS A 203 -9.26 9.48 7.03
C LYS A 203 -8.50 10.81 6.95
N THR A 204 -8.96 11.74 6.13
CA THR A 204 -8.23 13.00 5.87
C THR A 204 -7.99 13.80 7.14
N CYS A 205 -6.80 14.39 7.25
CA CYS A 205 -6.38 15.19 8.40
C CYS A 205 -5.42 16.31 7.96
N LYS A 206 -5.22 17.31 8.82
CA LYS A 206 -4.20 18.35 8.61
C LYS A 206 -2.89 18.02 9.33
N LEU A 207 -1.77 18.12 8.62
CA LEU A 207 -0.43 17.86 9.17
C LEU A 207 -0.13 18.81 10.34
N LEU A 208 0.53 18.27 11.38
CA LEU A 208 0.97 19.01 12.57
C LEU A 208 -0.13 19.79 13.30
N ARG A 209 -1.39 19.38 13.18
CA ARG A 209 -2.52 19.94 13.90
C ARG A 209 -3.06 18.94 14.92
N ASP A 210 -3.11 19.36 16.17
CA ASP A 210 -3.58 18.54 17.29
C ASP A 210 -5.08 18.26 17.17
N GLY A 211 -5.48 17.05 17.55
CA GLY A 211 -6.89 16.62 17.61
C GLY A 211 -7.56 16.29 16.26
N GLU A 212 -6.83 16.31 15.15
CA GLU A 212 -7.36 15.91 13.83
C GLU A 212 -7.57 14.38 13.72
N CYS A 213 -6.74 13.61 14.41
CA CYS A 213 -6.82 12.14 14.46
C CYS A 213 -7.19 11.68 15.86
N VAL A 214 -7.82 10.50 15.96
CA VAL A 214 -8.24 9.95 17.26
C VAL A 214 -7.02 9.55 18.11
N ASP A 215 -7.27 9.27 19.39
CA ASP A 215 -6.24 8.82 20.32
C ASP A 215 -5.48 7.61 19.75
N LYS A 216 -4.14 7.70 19.74
CA LYS A 216 -3.17 6.73 19.16
C LYS A 216 -3.00 6.76 17.63
N GLU A 217 -3.61 7.69 16.91
CA GLU A 217 -3.28 7.97 15.51
C GLU A 217 -2.41 9.23 15.40
N THR A 218 -1.82 9.44 14.23
CA THR A 218 -1.12 10.68 13.85
C THR A 218 -1.40 11.02 12.40
N CYS A 219 -1.39 12.31 12.06
CA CYS A 219 -1.59 12.76 10.70
C CYS A 219 -0.27 12.69 9.92
N ALA A 220 -0.26 11.96 8.81
CA ALA A 220 0.90 11.77 7.95
C ALA A 220 0.53 11.86 6.47
N ILE A 221 1.53 11.95 5.61
CA ILE A 221 1.35 11.69 4.17
C ILE A 221 1.19 10.18 3.99
N VAL A 222 0.16 9.79 3.23
CA VAL A 222 -0.26 8.40 3.08
C VAL A 222 -0.24 7.89 1.63
N THR A 223 -0.17 8.79 0.65
CA THR A 223 -0.06 8.46 -0.78
C THR A 223 1.18 9.10 -1.41
N ASP A 224 1.57 8.57 -2.56
CA ASP A 224 2.62 9.13 -3.43
C ASP A 224 2.21 10.45 -4.09
N THR A 225 0.90 10.72 -4.17
CA THR A 225 0.31 12.01 -4.59
C THR A 225 0.28 13.05 -3.47
N GLY A 226 0.66 12.69 -2.25
CA GLY A 226 0.75 13.64 -1.14
C GLY A 226 -0.52 13.83 -0.32
N ASP A 227 -1.49 12.92 -0.45
CA ASP A 227 -2.70 12.97 0.38
C ASP A 227 -2.33 12.71 1.84
N THR A 228 -3.04 13.38 2.74
CA THR A 228 -2.83 13.28 4.18
C THR A 228 -3.92 12.44 4.82
N GLY A 229 -3.52 11.58 5.76
CA GLY A 229 -4.43 10.65 6.41
C GLY A 229 -4.00 10.31 7.84
N CYS A 230 -4.98 9.97 8.67
CA CYS A 230 -4.72 9.43 10.00
C CYS A 230 -4.24 7.99 9.90
N VAL A 231 -3.03 7.75 10.42
CA VAL A 231 -2.40 6.43 10.52
C VAL A 231 -2.18 6.07 11.99
N PRO A 232 -2.16 4.77 12.35
CA PRO A 232 -1.73 4.35 13.67
C PRO A 232 -0.35 4.91 14.01
N LYS A 233 -0.17 5.33 15.26
CA LYS A 233 1.14 5.72 15.79
C LYS A 233 1.91 4.45 16.18
N GLY A 234 3.13 4.30 15.66
CA GLY A 234 4.06 3.26 16.10
C GLY A 234 5.24 3.86 16.85
N ASN A 235 6.32 3.10 17.03
CA ASN A 235 7.50 3.57 17.76
C ASN A 235 8.70 3.87 16.86
N ALA A 236 8.57 3.71 15.53
CA ALA A 236 9.66 3.97 14.61
C ALA A 236 10.04 5.46 14.62
N LYS A 237 11.33 5.73 14.87
CA LYS A 237 11.94 7.06 14.97
C LYS A 237 12.49 7.52 13.63
N VAL A 238 12.90 8.79 13.56
CA VAL A 238 13.51 9.38 12.36
C VAL A 238 14.62 8.48 11.81
N GLY A 239 14.57 8.21 10.50
CA GLY A 239 15.51 7.37 9.78
C GLY A 239 15.27 5.86 9.91
N GLN A 240 14.41 5.40 10.82
CA GLN A 240 14.08 3.97 10.95
C GLN A 240 13.06 3.53 9.91
N LEU A 241 13.04 2.22 9.61
CA LEU A 241 12.11 1.62 8.67
C LEU A 241 10.68 1.71 9.22
N CYS A 242 9.73 2.04 8.34
CA CYS A 242 8.32 2.18 8.71
C CYS A 242 7.37 1.21 8.01
N ASP A 243 7.89 0.31 7.17
CA ASP A 243 7.11 -0.72 6.51
C ASP A 243 6.81 -1.93 7.42
N GLN A 244 7.30 -1.96 8.66
CA GLN A 244 7.02 -3.01 9.66
C GLN A 244 6.41 -2.47 10.94
N GLU A 245 6.73 -1.22 11.26
CA GLU A 245 6.26 -0.51 12.43
C GLU A 245 5.93 0.92 12.02
N HIS A 246 4.74 1.42 12.34
CA HIS A 246 4.39 2.79 12.01
C HIS A 246 5.35 3.79 12.66
N CYS A 247 5.47 4.96 12.03
CA CYS A 247 6.24 6.05 12.61
C CYS A 247 5.60 6.59 13.89
N ASP A 248 6.44 7.16 14.75
CA ASP A 248 6.00 7.92 15.92
C ASP A 248 5.33 9.25 15.53
N SER A 249 4.72 9.91 16.51
CA SER A 249 3.95 11.15 16.36
C SER A 249 4.72 12.25 15.63
N GLY A 250 4.07 12.89 14.66
CA GLY A 250 4.64 14.01 13.90
C GLY A 250 5.75 13.60 12.94
N LEU A 251 5.80 12.32 12.56
CA LEU A 251 6.64 11.77 11.51
C LEU A 251 5.78 11.27 10.35
N THR A 252 6.36 11.15 9.17
CA THR A 252 5.72 10.55 7.99
C THR A 252 6.62 9.48 7.36
N CYS A 253 6.01 8.41 6.87
CA CYS A 253 6.69 7.26 6.26
C CYS A 253 6.85 7.48 4.76
N LEU A 254 8.07 7.73 4.29
CA LEU A 254 8.34 8.06 2.87
C LEU A 254 9.40 7.13 2.29
N GLY A 255 9.33 6.92 0.97
CA GLY A 255 10.26 6.10 0.20
C GLY A 255 9.56 5.02 -0.62
N SER A 256 10.36 4.11 -1.19
CA SER A 256 9.86 2.94 -1.91
C SER A 256 9.40 1.85 -0.94
N PRO A 257 8.34 1.08 -1.27
CA PRO A 257 7.90 -0.04 -0.44
C PRO A 257 9.05 -1.00 -0.10
N GLY A 258 9.23 -1.30 1.19
CA GLY A 258 10.29 -2.16 1.71
C GLY A 258 11.50 -1.39 2.25
N ASP A 259 11.70 -0.15 1.81
CA ASP A 259 12.79 0.74 2.21
C ASP A 259 12.28 2.08 2.78
N ARG A 260 10.98 2.19 3.08
CA ARG A 260 10.42 3.45 3.57
C ARG A 260 10.96 3.76 4.95
N ARG A 261 11.24 5.05 5.18
CA ARG A 261 11.77 5.56 6.44
C ARG A 261 10.90 6.66 7.02
N CYS A 262 10.96 6.79 8.34
CA CYS A 262 10.30 7.89 9.03
C CYS A 262 11.09 9.19 8.87
N TYR A 263 10.40 10.24 8.44
CA TYR A 263 10.93 11.61 8.37
C TYR A 263 10.15 12.52 9.29
N LYS A 264 10.84 13.45 9.96
CA LYS A 264 10.21 14.45 10.83
C LYS A 264 9.47 15.48 9.99
N LEU A 265 8.16 15.62 10.20
CA LEU A 265 7.36 16.66 9.57
C LEU A 265 7.72 18.03 10.15
N CYS A 266 7.70 19.06 9.31
CA CYS A 266 7.98 20.44 9.68
C CYS A 266 7.15 21.43 8.89
N ARG A 267 7.01 22.65 9.43
CA ARG A 267 6.58 23.84 8.69
C ARG A 267 7.80 24.53 8.08
N VAL A 268 7.69 25.00 6.83
CA VAL A 268 8.81 25.59 6.06
C VAL A 268 9.47 26.78 6.77
N ASP A 269 8.70 27.56 7.53
CA ASP A 269 9.19 28.68 8.35
C ASP A 269 9.06 28.43 9.86
N GLY A 270 8.92 27.16 10.25
CA GLY A 270 8.72 26.74 11.64
C GLY A 270 10.01 26.41 12.39
N ALA A 271 9.87 26.19 13.70
CA ALA A 271 10.94 25.71 14.58
C ALA A 271 10.84 24.21 14.87
N ASP A 272 10.28 23.43 13.93
CA ASP A 272 9.99 22.01 14.11
C ASP A 272 11.23 21.11 14.00
N CYS A 273 12.26 21.60 13.30
CA CYS A 273 13.50 20.86 13.02
C CYS A 273 14.56 21.08 14.10
N ALA A 274 15.45 20.09 14.25
CA ALA A 274 16.57 20.20 15.17
C ALA A 274 17.59 21.24 14.66
N PRO A 275 18.53 21.72 15.51
CA PRO A 275 19.64 22.53 15.04
C PRO A 275 20.39 21.85 13.89
N MET A 276 20.83 22.63 12.90
CA MET A 276 21.50 22.14 11.67
C MET A 276 20.62 21.31 10.72
N GLN A 277 19.30 21.43 10.86
CA GLN A 277 18.35 20.88 9.90
C GLN A 277 17.46 21.98 9.34
N THR A 278 17.18 21.88 8.04
CA THR A 278 16.25 22.76 7.36
C THR A 278 15.00 22.01 6.95
N CYS A 279 13.86 22.70 7.03
CA CYS A 279 12.60 22.16 6.54
C CYS A 279 12.60 22.16 5.01
N THR A 280 12.66 20.97 4.40
CA THR A 280 12.68 20.81 2.94
C THR A 280 11.30 20.35 2.46
N THR A 281 10.67 21.16 1.62
CA THR A 281 9.45 20.78 0.90
C THR A 281 9.78 20.03 -0.41
N GLY A 282 8.79 19.46 -1.08
CA GLY A 282 8.97 18.71 -2.32
C GLY A 282 7.65 18.36 -2.99
N ALA A 283 7.70 17.72 -4.16
CA ALA A 283 6.52 17.44 -4.98
C ALA A 283 5.45 16.57 -4.29
N ILE A 284 5.81 15.81 -3.27
CA ILE A 284 4.88 15.00 -2.48
C ILE A 284 4.08 15.83 -1.45
N PHE A 285 4.45 17.09 -1.21
CA PHE A 285 3.69 17.97 -0.33
C PHE A 285 2.69 18.77 -1.17
N GLN A 286 1.42 18.39 -1.12
CA GLN A 286 0.35 19.17 -1.77
C GLN A 286 0.22 20.58 -1.16
N ASP A 287 0.47 20.69 0.14
CA ASP A 287 0.60 21.96 0.86
C ASP A 287 2.09 22.28 1.06
N THR A 288 2.59 23.24 0.26
CA THR A 288 4.00 23.64 0.25
C THR A 288 4.44 24.38 1.51
N THR A 289 3.53 24.66 2.45
CA THR A 289 3.90 25.19 3.78
C THR A 289 4.46 24.11 4.71
N PHE A 290 4.34 22.84 4.32
CA PHE A 290 4.92 21.71 5.02
C PHE A 290 6.09 21.08 4.25
N GLY A 291 6.92 20.36 5.00
CA GLY A 291 8.05 19.62 4.49
C GLY A 291 8.51 18.54 5.46
N VAL A 292 9.74 18.07 5.25
CA VAL A 292 10.46 17.22 6.20
C VAL A 292 11.80 17.83 6.58
N CYS A 293 12.20 17.64 7.84
CA CYS A 293 13.51 18.05 8.31
C CYS A 293 14.60 17.20 7.64
N LYS A 294 15.57 17.88 7.05
CA LYS A 294 16.78 17.27 6.48
C LYS A 294 18.00 17.98 7.02
N GLU A 295 19.10 17.25 7.14
CA GLU A 295 20.41 17.86 7.35
C GLU A 295 20.77 18.72 6.12
N ASP A 296 21.43 19.85 6.39
CA ASP A 296 21.93 20.77 5.36
C ASP A 296 23.08 20.18 4.53
#